data_AF-A0AAE3KLA7-F1
#
_entry.id   AF-A0AAE3KLA7-F1
#
_cell.length_a   1.000
_cell.length_b   1.000
_cell.length_c   1.000
_cell.angle_alpha   90.00
_cell.angle_beta   90.00
_cell.angle_gamma   90.00
#
_symmetry.space_group_name_H-M   'P 1'
#
loop_
_entity.id
_entity.type
_entity.pdbx_description
1 polymer ?
#
loop_
_entity_poly.entity_id
_entity_poly.type
_entity_poly.pdbx_seq_one_letter_code
_entity_poly.pdbx_strand_id
1 'polypeptide(L)'
;MATDLVAVMEQVPIEEVLVQIEFELPGSLGEEIKRARQEAQAAEQAQRNAAEKVRRVVTHLLGSGLSKQDAARILGVSPQRISQLVKSG
;
A
#
# COMPACT_ATOMS: atom_id res chain seq x y z
N MET A 1 -9.97 1.32 32.02
CA MET A 1 -9.02 1.74 30.95
C MET A 1 -8.46 3.12 31.30
N ALA A 2 -7.41 3.61 30.64
CA ALA A 2 -6.77 4.89 30.99
C ALA A 2 -7.76 6.07 31.00
N THR A 3 -8.68 6.11 30.03
CA THR A 3 -9.75 7.10 29.91
C THR A 3 -10.70 7.12 31.11
N ASP A 4 -11.14 5.93 31.57
CA ASP A 4 -12.07 5.81 32.71
C ASP A 4 -11.44 6.35 34.00
N LEU A 5 -10.14 6.11 34.21
CA LEU A 5 -9.42 6.59 35.38
C LEU A 5 -9.31 8.12 35.38
N VAL A 6 -8.99 8.73 34.22
CA VAL A 6 -8.87 10.19 34.06
C VAL A 6 -10.22 10.87 34.24
N ALA A 7 -11.30 10.34 33.68
CA ALA A 7 -12.65 10.89 33.85
C ALA A 7 -13.07 10.95 35.33
N VAL A 8 -12.75 9.89 36.10
CA VAL A 8 -13.02 9.84 37.53
C VAL A 8 -12.14 10.81 38.33
N MET A 9 -10.84 10.91 37.99
CA MET A 9 -9.89 11.78 38.70
C MET A 9 -10.15 13.27 38.45
N GLU A 10 -10.41 13.65 37.21
CA GLU A 10 -10.60 15.04 36.79
C GLU A 10 -12.06 15.51 36.87
N GLN A 11 -12.98 14.60 37.23
CA GLN A 11 -14.43 14.86 37.34
C GLN A 11 -15.06 15.45 36.07
N VAL A 12 -14.53 15.04 34.91
CA VAL A 12 -15.06 15.41 33.60
C VAL A 12 -15.85 14.26 32.98
N PRO A 13 -16.88 14.54 32.18
CA PRO A 13 -17.56 13.52 31.38
C PRO A 13 -16.55 12.73 30.54
N ILE A 14 -16.78 11.42 30.39
CA ILE A 14 -15.85 10.55 29.65
C ILE A 14 -15.74 10.95 28.17
N GLU A 15 -16.80 11.56 27.63
CA GLU A 15 -16.87 12.10 26.28
C GLU A 15 -15.91 13.28 26.04
N GLU A 16 -15.46 13.93 27.12
CA GLU A 16 -14.53 15.07 27.08
C GLU A 16 -13.06 14.62 27.20
N VAL A 17 -12.79 13.32 27.42
CA VAL A 17 -11.42 12.80 27.60
C VAL A 17 -10.88 12.26 26.28
N LEU A 18 -9.95 12.99 25.66
CA LEU A 18 -9.18 12.54 24.49
C LEU A 18 -7.80 12.02 24.93
N VAL A 19 -7.57 10.72 24.70
CA VAL A 19 -6.25 10.09 24.94
C VAL A 19 -5.48 10.01 23.62
N GLN A 20 -4.38 10.75 23.52
CA GLN A 20 -3.42 10.65 22.43
C GLN A 20 -2.13 10.02 22.95
N ILE A 21 -1.66 8.98 22.25
CA ILE A 21 -0.39 8.33 22.57
C ILE A 21 0.63 8.82 21.56
N GLU A 22 1.59 9.60 22.05
CA GLU A 22 2.75 10.04 21.28
C GLU A 22 3.99 9.29 21.78
N PHE A 23 4.80 8.80 20.85
CA PHE A 23 6.06 8.16 21.18
C PHE A 23 7.18 9.18 21.00
N GLU A 24 7.80 9.60 22.10
CA GLU A 24 9.03 10.39 22.05
C GLU A 24 10.19 9.48 21.64
N LEU A 25 10.49 9.50 20.35
CA LEU A 25 11.62 8.74 19.80
C LEU A 25 12.87 9.63 19.84
N PRO A 26 14.00 9.16 20.40
CA PRO A 26 15.24 9.92 20.38
C PRO A 26 15.67 10.20 18.92
N GLY A 27 16.21 11.41 18.70
CA GLY A 27 16.24 12.09 17.40
C GLY A 27 16.58 11.24 16.17
N SER A 28 17.69 10.49 16.18
CA SER A 28 18.10 9.69 15.02
C SER A 28 17.12 8.58 14.69
N LEU A 29 16.51 7.94 15.70
CA LEU A 29 15.57 6.84 15.51
C LEU A 29 14.23 7.34 14.94
N GLY A 30 13.78 8.53 15.34
CA GLY A 30 12.58 9.17 14.78
C GLY A 30 12.72 9.42 13.27
N GLU A 31 13.88 9.95 12.86
CA GLU A 31 14.17 10.19 11.44
C GLU A 31 14.35 8.89 10.66
N GLU A 32 14.98 7.86 11.23
CA GLU A 32 15.07 6.53 10.61
C GLU A 32 13.70 5.91 10.36
N ILE A 33 12.79 5.96 11.35
CA ILE A 33 11.43 5.43 11.21
C ILE A 33 10.64 6.21 10.16
N LYS A 34 10.78 7.54 10.14
CA LYS A 34 10.14 8.39 9.12
C LYS A 34 10.62 8.02 7.71
N ARG A 35 11.93 7.84 7.51
CA ARG A 35 12.49 7.40 6.22
C ARG A 35 12.00 6.01 5.83
N ALA A 36 12.02 5.06 6.75
CA ALA A 36 11.52 3.71 6.50
C ALA A 36 10.04 3.72 6.06
N ARG A 37 9.20 4.54 6.69
CA ARG A 37 7.79 4.71 6.28
C ARG A 37 7.67 5.34 4.88
N GLN A 38 8.47 6.36 4.58
CA GLN A 38 8.46 7.01 3.27
C GLN A 38 8.90 6.04 2.16
N GLU A 39 9.94 5.25 2.40
CA GLU A 39 10.41 4.23 1.44
C GLU A 39 9.37 3.13 1.24
N ALA A 40 8.73 2.65 2.31
CA ALA A 40 7.65 1.67 2.21
C ALA A 40 6.47 2.20 1.38
N GLN A 41 6.05 3.45 1.62
CA GLN A 41 4.99 4.10 0.83
C GLN A 41 5.39 4.27 -0.64
N ALA A 42 6.63 4.67 -0.90
CA ALA A 42 7.15 4.81 -2.27
C ALA A 42 7.19 3.45 -2.99
N ALA A 43 7.63 2.39 -2.30
CA ALA A 43 7.64 1.04 -2.85
C ALA A 43 6.22 0.54 -3.16
N GLU A 44 5.27 0.77 -2.27
CA GLU A 44 3.87 0.42 -2.50
C GLU A 44 3.31 1.16 -3.73
N GLN A 45 3.56 2.47 -3.83
CA GLN A 45 3.11 3.25 -4.98
C GLN A 45 3.76 2.77 -6.29
N ALA A 46 5.06 2.46 -6.27
CA ALA A 46 5.77 1.92 -7.43
C ALA A 46 5.20 0.57 -7.86
N GLN A 47 4.86 -0.31 -6.91
CA GLN A 47 4.23 -1.60 -7.20
C GLN A 47 2.84 -1.43 -7.84
N ARG A 48 2.01 -0.51 -7.32
CA ARG A 48 0.71 -0.18 -7.91
C ARG A 48 0.85 0.32 -9.35
N ASN A 49 1.75 1.28 -9.57
CA ASN A 49 2.03 1.84 -10.89
C ASN A 49 2.53 0.76 -11.87
N ALA A 50 3.43 -0.12 -11.43
CA ALA A 50 3.94 -1.22 -12.24
C ALA A 50 2.81 -2.18 -12.64
N ALA A 51 1.95 -2.55 -11.69
CA ALA A 51 0.80 -3.42 -11.97
C ALA A 51 -0.15 -2.80 -13.01
N GLU A 52 -0.47 -1.52 -12.89
CA GLU A 52 -1.27 -0.79 -13.89
C GLU A 52 -0.60 -0.76 -15.26
N LYS A 53 0.70 -0.45 -15.31
CA LYS A 53 1.46 -0.40 -16.56
C LYS A 53 1.47 -1.74 -17.27
N VAL A 54 1.71 -2.83 -16.52
CA VAL A 54 1.70 -4.20 -17.06
C VAL A 54 0.32 -4.54 -17.64
N ARG A 55 -0.78 -4.21 -16.94
CA ARG A 55 -2.14 -4.43 -17.48
C ARG A 55 -2.35 -3.70 -18.81
N ARG A 56 -2.00 -2.41 -18.88
CA ARG A 56 -2.11 -1.62 -20.12
C ARG A 56 -1.29 -2.23 -21.26
N VAL A 57 -0.06 -2.66 -20.99
CA VAL A 57 0.80 -3.31 -21.99
C VAL A 57 0.19 -4.62 -22.47
N VAL A 58 -0.35 -5.46 -21.57
CA VAL A 58 -1.05 -6.69 -21.95
C VAL A 58 -2.23 -6.38 -22.87
N THR A 59 -3.07 -5.39 -22.53
CA THR A 59 -4.19 -5.00 -23.38
C THR A 59 -3.74 -4.54 -24.75
N HIS A 60 -2.67 -3.74 -24.84
CA HIS A 60 -2.13 -3.28 -26.13
C HIS A 60 -1.56 -4.44 -26.97
N LEU A 61 -0.81 -5.36 -26.35
CA LEU A 61 -0.26 -6.52 -27.06
C LEU A 61 -1.36 -7.38 -27.67
N LEU A 62 -2.38 -7.72 -26.87
CA LEU A 62 -3.51 -8.51 -27.36
C LEU A 62 -4.34 -7.74 -28.41
N GLY A 63 -4.54 -6.43 -28.22
CA GLY A 63 -5.22 -5.55 -29.17
C GLY A 63 -4.50 -5.42 -30.52
N SER A 64 -3.18 -5.56 -30.53
CA SER A 64 -2.37 -5.61 -31.76
C SER A 64 -2.35 -6.98 -32.45
N GLY A 65 -3.12 -7.96 -31.94
CA GLY A 65 -3.28 -9.28 -32.53
C GLY A 65 -2.30 -10.33 -32.03
N LEU A 66 -1.44 -10.02 -31.04
CA LEU A 66 -0.59 -11.04 -30.44
C LEU A 66 -1.41 -12.04 -29.63
N SER A 67 -0.97 -13.30 -29.66
CA SER A 67 -1.55 -14.34 -28.82
C SER A 67 -1.18 -14.11 -27.34
N LYS A 68 -1.98 -14.68 -26.43
CA LYS A 68 -1.65 -14.70 -24.99
C LYS A 68 -0.33 -15.40 -24.70
N GLN A 69 0.08 -16.36 -25.52
CA GLN A 69 1.34 -17.09 -25.36
C GLN A 69 2.54 -16.19 -25.70
N ASP A 70 2.44 -15.41 -26.78
CA ASP A 70 3.52 -14.51 -27.17
C ASP A 70 3.63 -13.32 -26.20
N ALA A 71 2.49 -12.76 -25.78
CA ALA A 71 2.47 -11.72 -24.74
C ALA A 71 3.12 -12.20 -23.43
N ALA A 72 2.87 -13.46 -23.04
CA ALA A 72 3.49 -14.08 -21.88
C ALA A 72 5.01 -14.20 -22.00
N ARG A 73 5.51 -14.64 -23.17
CA ARG A 73 6.94 -14.73 -23.47
C ARG A 73 7.62 -13.37 -23.45
N ILE A 74 7.00 -12.36 -24.08
CA ILE A 74 7.54 -10.99 -24.13
C ILE A 74 7.63 -10.38 -22.73
N LEU A 75 6.62 -10.60 -21.89
CA LEU A 75 6.57 -10.04 -20.54
C LEU A 75 7.26 -10.91 -19.49
N GLY A 76 7.82 -12.06 -19.87
CA GLY A 76 8.51 -12.97 -18.94
C GLY A 76 7.60 -13.55 -17.85
N VAL A 77 6.31 -13.73 -18.14
CA VAL A 77 5.32 -14.27 -17.20
C VAL A 77 4.63 -15.51 -17.77
N SER A 78 3.86 -16.23 -16.94
CA SER A 78 3.07 -17.36 -17.44
C SER A 78 1.85 -16.89 -18.24
N PRO A 79 1.36 -17.69 -19.22
CA PRO A 79 0.10 -17.39 -19.93
C PRO A 79 -1.12 -17.28 -19.00
N GLN A 80 -1.10 -17.99 -17.87
CA GLN A 80 -2.13 -17.87 -16.84
C GLN A 80 -2.13 -16.47 -16.20
N ARG A 81 -0.95 -15.91 -15.94
CA ARG A 81 -0.82 -14.54 -15.42
C ARG A 81 -1.40 -13.51 -16.39
N ILE A 82 -1.17 -13.67 -17.69
CA ILE A 82 -1.81 -12.84 -18.72
C ILE A 82 -3.33 -12.92 -18.61
N SER A 83 -3.88 -14.12 -18.50
CA SER A 83 -5.33 -14.31 -18.38
C SER A 83 -5.92 -13.69 -17.11
N GLN A 84 -5.18 -13.69 -15.99
CA GLN A 84 -5.58 -13.01 -14.76
C GLN A 84 -5.57 -11.48 -14.96
N LEU A 85 -4.50 -10.94 -15.55
CA LEU A 85 -4.36 -9.50 -15.78
C LEU A 85 -5.46 -8.92 -16.68
N VAL A 86 -5.96 -9.70 -17.64
CA VAL A 86 -7.10 -9.33 -18.51
C VAL A 86 -8.44 -9.39 -17.78
N LYS A 87 -8.60 -10.28 -16.79
CA LYS A 87 -9.86 -10.44 -16.03
C LYS A 87 -10.02 -9.43 -14.89
N SER A 88 -8.91 -8.91 -14.37
CA SER A 88 -8.87 -8.01 -13.22
C SER A 88 -8.86 -6.52 -13.59
N GLY A 89 -9.04 -6.18 -14.88
CA GLY A 89 -9.17 -4.82 -15.39
C GLY A 89 -10.52 -4.64 -16.06
#